data_AF-A0A2T6ZC93-F1
#
_entry.id   AF-A0A2T6ZC93-F1
#
_cell.length_a   1.000
_cell.length_b   1.000
_cell.length_c   1.000
_cell.angle_alpha   90.00
_cell.angle_beta   90.00
_cell.angle_gamma   90.00
#
_symmetry.space_group_name_H-M   'P 1'
#
loop_
_entity.id
_entity.type
_entity.pdbx_description
1 polymer ?
#
loop_
_entity_poly.entity_id
_entity_poly.type
_entity_poly.pdbx_seq_one_letter_code
_entity_poly.pdbx_strand_id
1 'polypeptide(L)'
;MKYSVSAIALGFFAALNVAAPTPDDNTDPGQVTISGISYGGTGCKSGTASVGHSQDWQTITLFDDFEATIGPGTDISDQVKNCNLNIRVNYPLGYQYTIYKSDYTVYALLQ
;
A
#
# COMPACT_ATOMS: atom_id res chain seq x y z
N MET A 1 -8.67 57.98 48.74
CA MET A 1 -8.26 57.88 47.32
C MET A 1 -7.28 56.74 47.16
N LYS A 2 -7.76 55.61 46.60
CA LYS A 2 -7.01 54.52 45.93
C LYS A 2 -7.94 53.29 45.88
N TYR A 3 -8.67 53.14 44.78
CA TYR A 3 -9.32 51.88 44.42
C TYR A 3 -8.85 51.50 43.02
N SER A 4 -8.22 50.32 42.94
CA SER A 4 -7.51 49.76 41.79
C SER A 4 -8.39 49.65 40.54
N VAL A 5 -7.87 50.20 39.45
CA VAL A 5 -8.30 49.96 38.08
C VAL A 5 -7.78 48.58 37.65
N SER A 6 -8.44 47.48 38.05
CA SER A 6 -7.96 46.13 37.68
C SER A 6 -9.06 45.08 37.47
N ALA A 7 -10.33 45.48 37.29
CA ALA A 7 -11.43 44.51 37.30
C ALA A 7 -12.35 44.48 36.05
N ILE A 8 -11.92 45.01 34.89
CA ILE A 8 -12.80 45.05 33.69
C ILE A 8 -12.24 44.24 32.49
N ALA A 9 -11.09 43.59 32.60
CA ALA A 9 -10.43 42.96 31.43
C ALA A 9 -10.48 41.42 31.39
N LEU A 10 -11.53 40.76 31.93
CA LEU A 10 -11.64 39.30 31.88
C LEU A 10 -12.94 38.78 31.24
N GLY A 11 -13.72 39.64 30.60
CA GLY A 11 -15.05 39.30 30.10
C GLY A 11 -15.24 39.49 28.60
N PHE A 12 -14.28 39.19 27.72
CA PHE A 12 -14.54 39.20 26.28
C PHE A 12 -13.52 38.40 25.44
N PHE A 13 -13.44 37.09 25.63
CA PHE A 13 -12.92 36.18 24.59
C PHE A 13 -13.85 34.98 24.45
N ALA A 14 -15.13 35.27 24.17
CA ALA A 14 -16.00 34.34 23.47
C ALA A 14 -15.61 34.38 21.98
N ALA A 15 -14.48 33.78 21.62
CA ALA A 15 -14.14 33.53 20.23
C ALA A 15 -14.67 32.14 19.86
N LEU A 16 -15.66 32.14 18.97
CA LEU A 16 -16.26 30.96 18.39
C LEU A 16 -15.17 30.10 17.75
N ASN A 17 -14.96 28.88 18.25
CA ASN A 17 -14.33 27.84 17.45
C ASN A 17 -15.33 27.41 16.38
N VAL A 18 -15.42 28.17 15.28
CA VAL A 18 -16.02 27.66 14.04
C VAL A 18 -15.05 26.58 13.56
N ALA A 19 -15.38 25.32 13.84
CA ALA A 19 -14.75 24.21 13.16
C ALA A 19 -15.01 24.40 11.67
N ALA A 20 -13.99 24.80 10.92
CA ALA A 20 -14.05 24.80 9.48
C ALA A 20 -14.40 23.37 9.03
N PRO A 21 -15.24 23.19 8.00
CA PRO A 21 -15.42 21.87 7.42
C PRO A 21 -14.03 21.37 7.04
N THR A 22 -13.59 20.29 7.68
CA THR A 22 -12.39 19.58 7.24
C THR A 22 -12.64 19.15 5.80
N PRO A 23 -11.63 19.21 4.90
CA PRO A 23 -11.74 18.60 3.59
C PRO A 23 -12.34 17.20 3.76
N ASP A 24 -13.39 16.90 3.00
CA ASP A 24 -14.00 15.58 2.98
C ASP A 24 -12.89 14.58 2.60
N ASP A 25 -12.42 13.79 3.57
CA ASP A 25 -11.30 12.84 3.40
C ASP A 25 -11.72 11.60 2.61
N ASN A 26 -12.86 11.70 1.92
CA ASN A 26 -13.29 10.74 0.93
C ASN A 26 -12.46 10.96 -0.34
N THR A 27 -11.20 10.52 -0.28
CA THR A 27 -10.37 10.35 -1.47
C THR A 27 -11.22 9.60 -2.49
N ASP A 28 -11.52 10.25 -3.62
CA ASP A 28 -12.23 9.59 -4.70
C ASP A 28 -11.46 8.31 -5.04
N PRO A 29 -12.07 7.11 -4.90
CA PRO A 29 -11.39 5.85 -5.18
C PRO A 29 -10.79 5.80 -6.59
N GLY A 30 -11.31 6.61 -7.53
CA GLY A 30 -10.76 6.79 -8.87
C GLY A 30 -9.38 7.45 -8.93
N GLN A 31 -8.89 8.04 -7.84
CA GLN A 31 -7.58 8.71 -7.79
C GLN A 31 -6.42 7.80 -7.39
N VAL A 32 -6.69 6.63 -6.82
CA VAL A 32 -5.66 5.63 -6.49
C VAL A 32 -5.74 4.51 -7.50
N THR A 33 -4.77 4.46 -8.42
CA THR A 33 -4.74 3.46 -9.48
C THR A 33 -3.38 2.82 -9.58
N ILE A 34 -3.36 1.54 -9.93
CA ILE A 34 -2.12 0.86 -10.31
C ILE A 34 -1.93 1.07 -11.81
N SER A 35 -0.80 1.66 -12.22
CA SER A 35 -0.51 1.95 -13.64
C SER A 35 0.40 0.93 -14.31
N GLY A 36 0.97 0.02 -13.53
CA GLY A 36 1.76 -1.06 -14.08
C GLY A 36 2.40 -1.91 -13.00
N ILE A 37 2.80 -3.10 -13.42
CA ILE A 37 3.57 -4.03 -12.62
C ILE A 37 4.67 -4.62 -13.49
N SER A 38 5.84 -4.77 -12.90
CA SER A 38 6.91 -5.60 -13.46
C SER A 38 7.34 -6.59 -12.41
N TYR A 39 7.76 -7.77 -12.86
CA TYR A 39 8.20 -8.85 -11.99
C TYR A 39 9.55 -9.38 -12.48
N GLY A 40 10.28 -10.01 -11.57
CA GLY A 40 11.49 -10.73 -11.92
C GLY A 40 12.09 -11.48 -10.75
N GLY A 41 12.69 -12.63 -11.04
CA GLY A 41 13.37 -13.44 -10.06
C GLY A 41 13.54 -14.88 -10.54
N THR A 42 14.09 -15.73 -9.68
CA THR A 42 14.28 -17.16 -9.98
C THR A 42 12.99 -17.95 -9.94
N GLY A 43 11.97 -17.48 -9.20
CA GLY A 43 10.65 -18.09 -9.09
C GLY A 43 9.63 -17.55 -10.10
N CYS A 44 9.83 -16.34 -10.62
CA CYS A 44 8.97 -15.73 -11.64
C CYS A 44 9.84 -15.21 -12.80
N LYS A 45 10.22 -16.12 -13.70
CA LYS A 45 11.06 -15.78 -14.84
C LYS A 45 10.31 -14.82 -15.77
N SER A 46 11.03 -13.84 -16.30
CA SER A 46 10.43 -12.87 -17.23
C SER A 46 9.79 -13.59 -18.41
N GLY A 47 8.52 -13.26 -18.69
CA GLY A 47 7.76 -13.88 -19.78
C GLY A 47 7.06 -15.19 -19.42
N THR A 48 7.28 -15.76 -18.24
CA THR A 48 6.55 -16.97 -17.79
C THR A 48 5.34 -16.63 -16.92
N ALA A 49 5.31 -15.45 -16.32
CA ALA A 49 4.20 -15.04 -15.47
C ALA A 49 3.18 -14.16 -16.21
N SER A 50 1.91 -14.35 -15.90
CA SER A 50 0.81 -13.53 -16.39
C SER A 50 0.24 -12.65 -15.28
N VAL A 51 -0.13 -11.43 -15.62
CA VAL A 51 -0.66 -10.44 -14.68
C VAL A 51 -2.13 -10.19 -15.01
N GLY A 52 -3.00 -10.48 -14.04
CA GLY A 52 -4.39 -10.03 -14.01
C GLY A 52 -4.57 -8.86 -13.05
N HIS A 53 -5.62 -8.06 -13.27
CA HIS A 53 -6.01 -6.97 -12.38
C HIS A 53 -7.55 -6.88 -12.29
N SER A 54 -8.05 -6.36 -11.18
CA SER A 54 -9.48 -6.03 -11.04
C SER A 54 -9.84 -4.79 -11.87
N GLN A 55 -11.13 -4.63 -12.19
CA GLN A 55 -11.61 -3.51 -13.01
C GLN A 55 -11.30 -2.12 -12.42
N ASP A 56 -11.26 -2.04 -11.08
CA ASP A 56 -10.94 -0.84 -10.30
C ASP A 56 -9.43 -0.66 -10.07
N TRP A 57 -8.59 -1.55 -10.59
CA TRP A 57 -7.13 -1.53 -10.42
C TRP A 57 -6.66 -1.49 -8.95
N GLN A 58 -7.47 -1.99 -8.02
CA GLN A 58 -7.11 -2.10 -6.61
C GLN A 58 -6.52 -3.47 -6.25
N THR A 59 -6.78 -4.48 -7.08
CA THR A 59 -6.26 -5.84 -6.90
C THR A 59 -5.43 -6.25 -8.11
N ILE A 60 -4.26 -6.82 -7.86
CA ILE A 60 -3.42 -7.47 -8.87
C ILE A 60 -3.30 -8.95 -8.52
N THR A 61 -3.29 -9.79 -9.53
CA THR A 61 -2.96 -11.21 -9.40
C THR A 61 -1.85 -11.55 -10.37
N LEU A 62 -0.76 -12.09 -9.85
CA LEU A 62 0.31 -12.68 -10.66
C LEU A 62 0.10 -14.19 -10.68
N PHE A 63 0.06 -14.79 -11.87
CA PHE A 63 0.09 -16.23 -12.06
C PHE A 63 1.44 -16.60 -12.64
N ASP A 64 2.18 -17.47 -11.96
CA ASP A 64 3.47 -17.99 -12.39
C ASP A 64 3.62 -19.48 -12.04
N ASP A 65 4.70 -20.08 -12.55
CA ASP A 65 5.12 -21.43 -12.20
C ASP A 65 6.14 -21.37 -11.05
N PHE A 66 5.80 -20.70 -9.94
CA PHE A 66 6.67 -20.65 -8.77
C PHE A 66 6.73 -22.03 -8.09
N GLU A 67 7.87 -22.71 -8.24
CA GLU A 67 8.16 -23.99 -7.60
C GLU A 67 9.57 -23.99 -6.97
N ALA A 68 9.63 -24.32 -5.68
CA ALA A 68 10.88 -24.61 -5.00
C ALA A 68 11.05 -26.14 -4.81
N THR A 69 12.26 -26.64 -5.00
CA THR A 69 12.58 -28.07 -4.87
C THR A 69 13.51 -28.30 -3.69
N ILE A 70 13.15 -29.23 -2.81
CA ILE A 70 13.94 -29.57 -1.61
C ILE A 70 14.21 -31.07 -1.61
N GLY A 71 15.50 -31.45 -1.57
CA GLY A 71 15.90 -32.86 -1.49
C GLY A 71 17.40 -33.11 -1.65
N PRO A 72 17.89 -34.32 -1.37
CA PRO A 72 19.30 -34.67 -1.58
C PRO A 72 19.72 -34.47 -3.05
N GLY A 73 20.78 -33.70 -3.28
CA GLY A 73 21.28 -33.43 -4.63
C GLY A 73 20.57 -32.31 -5.40
N THR A 74 19.66 -31.57 -4.76
CA THR A 74 19.12 -30.32 -5.34
C THR A 74 20.10 -29.16 -5.17
N ASP A 75 20.19 -28.31 -6.19
CA ASP A 75 20.98 -27.09 -6.12
C ASP A 75 20.35 -26.08 -5.14
N ILE A 76 21.20 -25.31 -4.47
CA ILE A 76 20.74 -24.27 -3.52
C ILE A 76 19.82 -23.25 -4.21
N SER A 77 20.03 -22.98 -5.50
CA SER A 77 19.18 -22.08 -6.31
C SER A 77 17.79 -22.63 -6.60
N ASP A 78 17.59 -23.93 -6.45
CA ASP A 78 16.28 -24.58 -6.60
C ASP A 78 15.54 -24.70 -5.26
N GLN A 79 16.29 -24.74 -4.17
CA GLN A 79 15.76 -24.70 -2.81
C GLN A 79 15.23 -23.31 -2.42
N VAL A 80 15.79 -22.24 -2.99
CA VAL A 80 15.39 -20.86 -2.71
C VAL A 80 14.99 -20.15 -3.99
N LYS A 81 13.68 -19.92 -4.14
CA LYS A 81 13.12 -19.10 -5.20
C LYS A 81 12.69 -17.73 -4.68
N ASN A 82 12.92 -16.70 -5.49
CA ASN A 82 12.46 -15.35 -5.22
C ASN A 82 11.65 -14.84 -6.41
N CYS A 83 10.57 -14.12 -6.11
CA CYS A 83 9.89 -13.27 -7.07
C CYS A 83 9.84 -11.84 -6.53
N ASN A 84 10.51 -10.90 -7.21
CA ASN A 84 10.43 -9.49 -6.89
C ASN A 84 9.31 -8.84 -7.71
N LEU A 85 8.42 -8.13 -7.02
CA LEU A 85 7.32 -7.39 -7.63
C LEU A 85 7.59 -5.90 -7.50
N ASN A 86 7.52 -5.19 -8.62
CA ASN A 86 7.57 -3.74 -8.67
C ASN A 86 6.23 -3.22 -9.16
N ILE A 87 5.51 -2.52 -8.28
CA ILE A 87 4.17 -2.02 -8.52
C ILE A 87 4.23 -0.50 -8.63
N ARG A 88 3.73 0.04 -9.74
CA ARG A 88 3.61 1.48 -9.95
C ARG A 88 2.21 1.94 -9.54
N VAL A 89 2.15 2.71 -8.46
CA VAL A 89 0.91 3.26 -7.90
C VAL A 89 0.85 4.76 -8.17
N ASN A 90 -0.27 5.22 -8.71
CA ASN A 90 -0.62 6.63 -8.79
C ASN A 90 -1.57 6.96 -7.64
N TYR A 91 -1.29 8.06 -6.94
CA TYR A 91 -2.11 8.53 -5.83
C TYR A 91 -1.96 10.05 -5.67
N PRO A 92 -2.94 10.75 -5.07
CA PRO A 92 -2.85 12.20 -4.87
C PRO A 92 -1.76 12.58 -3.86
N LEU A 93 -1.21 13.79 -4.02
CA LEU A 93 -0.29 14.36 -3.05
C LEU A 93 -0.99 14.55 -1.68
N GLY A 94 -0.25 14.29 -0.60
CA GLY A 94 -0.77 14.38 0.76
C GLY A 94 -1.36 13.07 1.30
N TYR A 95 -1.48 12.04 0.46
CA TYR A 95 -1.96 10.72 0.86
C TYR A 95 -0.82 9.72 1.03
N GLN A 96 -1.08 8.68 1.81
CA GLN A 96 -0.24 7.50 1.95
C GLN A 96 -1.02 6.29 1.46
N TYR A 97 -0.33 5.37 0.81
CA TYR A 97 -0.89 4.07 0.43
C TYR A 97 -0.25 2.98 1.25
N THR A 98 -0.97 1.87 1.42
CA THR A 98 -0.47 0.67 2.08
C THR A 98 -0.99 -0.57 1.38
N ILE A 99 -0.25 -1.67 1.50
CA ILE A 99 -0.73 -2.97 1.06
C ILE A 99 -1.66 -3.47 2.16
N TYR A 100 -2.96 -3.52 1.87
CA TYR A 100 -3.95 -3.99 2.82
C TYR A 100 -3.91 -5.52 3.00
N LYS A 101 -3.74 -6.26 1.91
CA LYS A 101 -3.74 -7.73 1.91
C LYS A 101 -2.79 -8.28 0.84
N SER A 102 -2.10 -9.37 1.17
CA SER A 102 -1.31 -10.16 0.22
C SER A 102 -1.64 -11.64 0.44
N ASP A 103 -2.30 -12.26 -0.53
CA ASP A 103 -2.51 -13.71 -0.57
C ASP A 103 -1.56 -14.32 -1.60
N TYR A 104 -0.98 -15.48 -1.29
CA TYR A 104 -0.10 -16.22 -2.19
C TYR A 104 -0.39 -17.73 -2.08
N THR A 105 -0.28 -18.42 -3.21
CA THR A 105 -0.29 -19.88 -3.29
C THR A 105 0.97 -20.29 -4.02
N VAL A 106 1.73 -21.22 -3.46
CA VAL A 106 3.01 -21.68 -4.01
C VAL A 106 3.08 -23.19 -4.01
N TYR A 107 3.86 -23.76 -4.92
CA TYR A 107 4.15 -25.19 -4.96
C TYR A 107 5.56 -25.46 -4.44
N ALA A 108 5.72 -26.58 -3.75
CA ALA A 108 7.02 -27.07 -3.31
C ALA A 108 7.10 -28.57 -3.58
N LEU A 109 8.15 -28.98 -4.29
CA LEU A 109 8.47 -30.38 -4.53
C LEU A 109 9.42 -30.86 -3.42
N LEU A 110 8.98 -31.87 -2.67
CA LEU A 110 9.75 -32.49 -1.59
C LEU A 110 10.15 -33.90 -2.01
N GLN A 111 11.45 -34.23 -1.87
CA GLN A 111 12.00 -35.55 -2.20
C GLN A 111 12.55 -36.27 -0.97
#